data_AF-A0A419EKD2-F1
#
_entry.id   AF-A0A419EKD2-F1
#
_cell.length_a   1.000
_cell.length_b   1.000
_cell.length_c   1.000
_cell.angle_alpha   90.00
_cell.angle_beta   90.00
_cell.angle_gamma   90.00
#
_symmetry.space_group_name_H-M   'P 1'
#
loop_
_entity.id
_entity.type
_entity.pdbx_description
1 polymer ?
#
loop_
_entity_poly.entity_id
_entity_poly.type
_entity_poly.pdbx_seq_one_letter_code
_entity_poly.pdbx_strand_id
1 'polypeptide(L)'
;MEQKIDNKGTVDTQLNVANAENVYLAKKTRFAKRFEKLNQEVASDDRYEGVMESLKHYLTKLDGVDMPTKLQDGGFTDNEIIKATRRKEKYAKRLEKNLFFESAQWIDSQIFAKIMIDFETYVEKPLINKGANKDIILQAVVEKVINPILDIINIEGEYDKVLNYTLEDVFGMVYYLTGMCHINWKNYDNI
;
A
#
# COMPACT_ATOMS: atom_id res chain seq x y z
N MET A 1 9.77 54.02 0.81
CA MET A 1 8.44 53.39 0.87
C MET A 1 8.53 52.28 1.89
N GLU A 2 8.02 52.51 3.11
CA GLU A 2 7.97 51.48 4.14
C GLU A 2 6.82 50.52 3.83
N GLN A 3 7.15 49.25 3.63
CA GLN A 3 6.15 48.21 3.39
C GLN A 3 5.61 47.75 4.75
N LYS A 4 4.38 48.14 5.10
CA LYS A 4 3.67 47.59 6.26
C LYS A 4 3.20 46.18 5.93
N ILE A 5 3.79 45.19 6.60
CA ILE A 5 3.37 43.79 6.55
C ILE A 5 2.49 43.54 7.77
N ASP A 6 1.20 43.32 7.56
CA ASP A 6 0.25 42.93 8.62
C ASP A 6 0.01 41.42 8.52
N ASN A 7 0.68 40.64 9.38
CA ASN A 7 0.61 39.18 9.37
C ASN A 7 -0.38 38.70 10.45
N LYS A 8 -1.52 38.14 10.02
CA LYS A 8 -2.61 37.68 10.89
C LYS A 8 -2.61 36.16 11.13
N GLY A 9 -1.54 35.45 10.75
CA GLY A 9 -1.39 34.00 10.99
C GLY A 9 -1.06 33.67 12.45
N THR A 10 -1.39 32.45 12.90
CA THR A 10 -0.98 31.94 14.22
C THR A 10 0.55 31.80 14.27
N VAL A 11 1.15 31.94 15.46
CA VAL A 11 2.62 31.99 15.66
C VAL A 11 3.32 30.79 15.02
N ASP A 12 2.69 29.61 15.00
CA ASP A 12 3.23 28.38 14.38
C ASP A 12 3.34 28.44 12.85
N THR A 13 2.75 29.44 12.20
CA THR A 13 2.80 29.66 10.74
C THR A 13 3.63 30.88 10.33
N GLN A 14 4.27 31.55 11.29
CA GLN A 14 5.07 32.76 11.01
C GLN A 14 6.55 32.38 10.80
N LEU A 15 7.03 32.51 9.56
CA LEU A 15 8.43 32.34 9.20
C LEU A 15 9.17 33.69 9.25
N ASN A 16 10.18 33.82 10.11
CA ASN A 16 11.09 34.97 10.13
C ASN A 16 12.20 34.76 9.09
N VAL A 17 11.97 35.22 7.87
CA VAL A 17 12.91 35.07 6.75
C VAL A 17 13.86 36.27 6.71
N ALA A 18 14.81 36.34 7.64
CA ALA A 18 15.85 37.37 7.60
C ALA A 18 17.10 36.92 6.84
N ASN A 19 17.38 35.61 6.71
CA ASN A 19 18.63 35.09 6.11
C ASN A 19 18.47 33.67 5.50
N ALA A 20 17.39 33.39 4.76
CA ALA A 20 17.25 32.12 4.04
C ALA A 20 17.22 32.38 2.54
N GLU A 21 18.35 32.17 1.86
CA GLU A 21 18.48 32.44 0.42
C GLU A 21 17.65 31.52 -0.47
N ASN A 22 17.04 30.43 0.03
CA ASN A 22 16.00 29.69 -0.68
C ASN A 22 15.21 28.79 0.29
N VAL A 23 14.03 29.22 0.75
CA VAL A 23 13.07 28.33 1.41
C VAL A 23 12.29 27.58 0.32
N TYR A 24 12.80 26.43 -0.12
CA TYR A 24 12.04 25.53 -0.98
C TYR A 24 11.00 24.78 -0.14
N LEU A 25 9.79 25.33 -0.03
CA LEU A 25 8.63 24.56 0.43
C LEU A 25 8.33 23.50 -0.64
N ALA A 26 8.84 22.28 -0.45
CA ALA A 26 8.54 21.16 -1.34
C ALA A 26 7.02 20.95 -1.37
N LYS A 27 6.42 21.01 -2.57
CA LYS A 27 4.99 20.74 -2.73
C LYS A 27 4.73 19.29 -2.36
N LYS A 28 3.84 19.06 -1.39
CA LYS A 28 3.41 17.71 -1.01
C LYS A 28 2.82 16.97 -2.20
N THR A 29 3.19 15.69 -2.33
CA THR A 29 2.69 14.85 -3.41
C THR A 29 1.19 14.58 -3.23
N ARG A 30 0.55 14.00 -4.24
CA ARG A 30 -0.83 13.53 -4.11
C ARG A 30 -0.97 12.45 -3.04
N PHE A 31 0.06 11.63 -2.80
CA PHE A 31 -0.04 10.51 -1.87
C PHE A 31 0.07 10.98 -0.42
N ALA A 32 1.07 11.82 -0.10
CA ALA A 32 1.16 12.48 1.21
C ALA A 32 -0.12 13.23 1.61
N LYS A 33 -0.75 13.93 0.64
CA LYS A 33 -2.03 14.61 0.89
C LYS A 33 -3.16 13.66 1.29
N ARG A 34 -3.16 12.41 0.83
CA ARG A 34 -4.15 11.40 1.21
C ARG A 34 -3.93 10.92 2.65
N PHE A 35 -2.69 10.70 3.07
CA PHE A 35 -2.39 10.38 4.46
C PHE A 35 -2.79 11.52 5.41
N GLU A 36 -2.53 12.77 5.02
CA GLU A 36 -2.97 13.94 5.79
C GLU A 36 -4.49 14.05 5.88
N LYS A 37 -5.18 13.89 4.75
CA LYS A 37 -6.64 13.91 4.72
C LYS A 37 -7.22 12.77 5.55
N LEU A 38 -6.63 11.57 5.53
CA LEU A 38 -7.07 10.47 6.36
C LEU A 38 -7.00 10.79 7.86
N ASN A 39 -5.90 11.38 8.33
CA ASN A 39 -5.78 11.82 9.72
C ASN A 39 -6.89 12.82 10.09
N GLN A 40 -7.27 13.71 9.16
CA GLN A 40 -8.37 14.66 9.35
C GLN A 40 -9.73 13.94 9.39
N GLU A 41 -10.00 13.06 8.41
CA GLU A 41 -11.24 12.27 8.32
C GLU A 41 -11.49 11.49 9.62
N VAL A 42 -10.46 10.84 10.17
CA VAL A 42 -10.58 10.12 11.44
C VAL A 42 -10.77 11.06 12.64
N ALA A 43 -10.07 12.19 12.68
CA ALA A 43 -10.19 13.15 13.78
C ALA A 43 -11.58 13.81 13.83
N SER A 44 -12.23 13.98 12.69
CA SER A 44 -13.58 14.56 12.60
C SER A 44 -14.71 13.52 12.47
N ASP A 45 -14.39 12.22 12.46
CA ASP A 45 -15.32 11.13 12.13
C ASP A 45 -16.08 11.37 10.80
N ASP A 46 -15.39 11.94 9.81
CA ASP A 46 -15.92 12.15 8.46
C ASP A 46 -15.88 10.83 7.70
N ARG A 47 -17.06 10.24 7.50
CA ARG A 47 -17.20 8.90 6.91
C ARG A 47 -17.65 8.95 5.47
N TYR A 48 -16.98 8.17 4.65
CA TYR A 48 -17.35 7.90 3.28
C TYR A 48 -18.37 6.77 3.20
N GLU A 49 -19.47 7.02 2.47
CA GLU A 49 -20.48 6.02 2.19
C GLU A 49 -20.13 5.20 0.94
N GLY A 50 -19.92 3.89 1.15
CA GLY A 50 -19.69 2.93 0.08
C GLY A 50 -18.23 2.63 -0.18
N VAL A 51 -17.98 1.93 -1.29
CA VAL A 51 -16.64 1.54 -1.74
C VAL A 51 -16.36 2.13 -3.11
N MET A 52 -15.23 2.82 -3.21
CA MET A 52 -14.74 3.42 -4.44
C MET A 52 -14.51 2.35 -5.52
N GLU A 53 -14.85 2.66 -6.76
CA GLU A 53 -14.68 1.74 -7.88
C GLU A 53 -13.23 1.27 -8.06
N SER A 54 -12.28 2.18 -7.84
CA SER A 54 -10.84 1.88 -7.88
C SER A 54 -10.40 0.88 -6.81
N LEU A 55 -11.09 0.81 -5.67
CA LEU A 55 -10.81 -0.19 -4.64
C LEU A 55 -11.60 -1.48 -4.89
N LYS A 56 -12.88 -1.37 -5.29
CA LYS A 56 -13.75 -2.53 -5.60
C LYS A 56 -13.10 -3.52 -6.55
N HIS A 57 -12.35 -3.03 -7.54
CA HIS A 57 -11.57 -3.89 -8.43
C HIS A 57 -10.71 -4.91 -7.65
N TYR A 58 -9.97 -4.47 -6.64
CA TYR A 58 -9.06 -5.32 -5.85
C TYR A 58 -9.76 -6.15 -4.76
N LEU A 59 -10.99 -5.77 -4.37
CA LEU A 59 -11.81 -6.53 -3.43
C LEU A 59 -12.60 -7.65 -4.13
N THR A 60 -12.70 -7.59 -5.45
CA THR A 60 -13.44 -8.56 -6.25
C THR A 60 -12.60 -9.81 -6.41
N LYS A 61 -13.03 -10.91 -5.80
CA LYS A 61 -12.40 -12.21 -6.02
C LYS A 61 -12.61 -12.63 -7.47
N LEU A 62 -11.51 -12.80 -8.21
CA LEU A 62 -11.54 -13.33 -9.57
C LEU A 62 -11.64 -14.87 -9.53
N ASP A 63 -12.13 -15.44 -10.63
CA ASP A 63 -12.16 -16.90 -10.80
C ASP A 63 -10.73 -17.47 -10.75
N GLY A 64 -10.55 -18.52 -9.97
CA GLY A 64 -9.25 -19.17 -9.84
C GLY A 64 -9.11 -20.03 -8.59
N VAL A 65 -7.91 -20.57 -8.44
CA VAL A 65 -7.49 -21.41 -7.33
C VAL A 65 -7.32 -20.56 -6.06
N ASP A 66 -7.56 -21.14 -4.89
CA ASP A 66 -7.41 -20.42 -3.63
C ASP A 66 -5.93 -20.12 -3.28
N MET A 67 -5.72 -19.19 -2.34
CA MET A 67 -4.36 -18.78 -1.97
C MET A 67 -3.52 -19.93 -1.40
N PRO A 68 -4.01 -20.78 -0.47
CA PRO A 68 -3.23 -21.91 0.03
C PRO A 68 -2.72 -22.83 -1.09
N THR A 69 -3.57 -23.21 -2.04
CA THR A 69 -3.14 -24.05 -3.16
C THR A 69 -2.17 -23.30 -4.07
N LYS A 70 -2.38 -22.01 -4.37
CA LYS A 70 -1.42 -21.21 -5.15
C LYS A 70 -0.03 -21.17 -4.51
N LEU A 71 0.04 -20.99 -3.20
CA LEU A 71 1.30 -20.97 -2.47
C LEU A 71 1.95 -22.36 -2.43
N GLN A 72 1.17 -23.41 -2.22
CA GLN A 72 1.67 -24.79 -2.30
C GLN A 72 2.26 -25.11 -3.67
N ASP A 73 1.56 -24.70 -4.74
CA ASP A 73 2.00 -24.78 -6.13
C ASP A 73 3.30 -23.99 -6.38
N GLY A 74 3.49 -22.88 -5.68
CA GLY A 74 4.72 -22.07 -5.67
C GLY A 74 5.83 -22.63 -4.77
N GLY A 75 5.67 -23.83 -4.19
CA GLY A 75 6.69 -24.51 -3.38
C GLY A 75 6.73 -24.10 -1.90
N PHE A 76 5.70 -23.43 -1.40
CA PHE A 76 5.61 -23.07 0.01
C PHE A 76 5.27 -24.31 0.87
N THR A 77 5.88 -24.38 2.04
CA THR A 77 5.58 -25.38 3.07
C THR A 77 4.31 -25.03 3.83
N ASP A 78 3.68 -26.02 4.46
CA ASP A 78 2.45 -25.83 5.26
C ASP A 78 2.60 -24.74 6.33
N ASN A 79 3.75 -24.70 7.01
CA ASN A 79 4.05 -23.68 8.01
C ASN A 79 4.17 -22.27 7.41
N GLU A 80 4.73 -22.14 6.21
CA GLU A 80 4.78 -20.85 5.51
C GLU A 80 3.38 -20.41 5.06
N ILE A 81 2.56 -21.35 4.57
CA ILE A 81 1.17 -21.09 4.16
C ILE A 81 0.34 -20.63 5.36
N ILE A 82 0.45 -21.27 6.53
CA ILE A 82 -0.23 -20.84 7.76
C ILE A 82 0.16 -19.39 8.13
N LYS A 83 1.44 -19.04 8.04
CA LYS A 83 1.92 -17.67 8.31
C LYS A 83 1.37 -16.68 7.29
N ALA A 84 1.36 -17.04 6.00
CA ALA A 84 0.80 -16.21 4.93
C ALA A 84 -0.70 -15.94 5.15
N THR A 85 -1.47 -16.98 5.49
CA THR A 85 -2.90 -16.87 5.82
C THR A 85 -3.15 -15.92 6.99
N ARG A 86 -2.39 -16.04 8.07
CA ARG A 86 -2.52 -15.13 9.22
C ARG A 86 -2.24 -13.67 8.85
N ARG A 87 -1.24 -13.42 8.00
CA ARG A 87 -0.90 -12.06 7.51
C ARG A 87 -2.00 -11.50 6.61
N LYS A 88 -2.51 -12.31 5.67
CA LYS A 88 -3.66 -11.96 4.84
C LYS A 88 -4.85 -11.55 5.70
N GLU A 89 -5.24 -12.38 6.67
CA GLU A 89 -6.39 -12.12 7.53
C GLU A 89 -6.20 -10.91 8.43
N LYS A 90 -4.99 -10.71 8.98
CA LYS A 90 -4.64 -9.52 9.76
C LYS A 90 -4.85 -8.25 8.93
N TYR A 91 -4.34 -8.23 7.70
CA TYR A 91 -4.52 -7.09 6.81
C TYR A 91 -5.99 -6.91 6.39
N ALA A 92 -6.70 -7.99 6.03
CA ALA A 92 -8.11 -7.92 5.62
C ALA A 92 -8.99 -7.24 6.69
N LYS A 93 -8.77 -7.55 7.97
CA LYS A 93 -9.47 -6.89 9.09
C LYS A 93 -9.15 -5.39 9.20
N ARG A 94 -7.92 -4.98 8.88
CA ARG A 94 -7.53 -3.56 8.86
C ARG A 94 -8.20 -2.84 7.69
N LEU A 95 -8.21 -3.45 6.52
CA LEU A 95 -8.89 -2.93 5.34
C LEU A 95 -10.38 -2.70 5.63
N GLU A 96 -11.09 -3.72 6.13
CA GLU A 96 -12.52 -3.63 6.49
C GLU A 96 -12.81 -2.49 7.48
N LYS A 97 -11.97 -2.35 8.51
CA LYS A 97 -12.12 -1.29 9.52
C LYS A 97 -12.02 0.11 8.91
N ASN A 98 -11.18 0.27 7.88
CA ASN A 98 -10.87 1.57 7.29
C ASN A 98 -11.65 1.86 6.00
N LEU A 99 -12.54 0.96 5.55
CA LEU A 99 -13.40 1.18 4.39
C LEU A 99 -14.29 2.43 4.54
N PHE A 100 -14.57 2.88 5.75
CA PHE A 100 -15.40 4.06 5.97
C PHE A 100 -14.68 5.40 5.72
N PHE A 101 -13.42 5.40 5.29
CA PHE A 101 -12.66 6.63 5.03
C PHE A 101 -12.22 6.69 3.57
N GLU A 102 -12.59 7.75 2.86
CA GLU A 102 -12.29 7.91 1.43
C GLU A 102 -10.77 7.87 1.20
N SER A 103 -10.00 8.54 2.05
CA SER A 103 -8.55 8.61 1.90
C SER A 103 -7.89 7.25 2.14
N ALA A 104 -8.38 6.45 3.09
CA ALA A 104 -7.88 5.09 3.30
C ALA A 104 -8.14 4.22 2.08
N GLN A 105 -9.34 4.29 1.48
CA GLN A 105 -9.64 3.53 0.26
C GLN A 105 -8.74 3.90 -0.91
N TRP A 106 -8.44 5.20 -1.08
CA TRP A 106 -7.50 5.66 -2.10
C TRP A 106 -6.07 5.17 -1.85
N ILE A 107 -5.64 5.14 -0.57
CA ILE A 107 -4.31 4.66 -0.19
C ILE A 107 -4.18 3.16 -0.50
N ASP A 108 -5.13 2.33 -0.03
CA ASP A 108 -5.14 0.90 -0.30
C ASP A 108 -5.20 0.60 -1.80
N SER A 109 -6.07 1.29 -2.55
CA SER A 109 -6.18 1.14 -4.01
C SER A 109 -4.86 1.46 -4.73
N GLN A 110 -4.14 2.50 -4.31
CA GLN A 110 -2.84 2.85 -4.90
C GLN A 110 -1.75 1.84 -4.53
N ILE A 111 -1.74 1.34 -3.30
CA ILE A 111 -0.78 0.32 -2.85
C ILE A 111 -1.03 -1.01 -3.60
N PHE A 112 -2.29 -1.45 -3.72
CA PHE A 112 -2.64 -2.65 -4.46
C PHE A 112 -2.24 -2.57 -5.93
N ALA A 113 -2.52 -1.44 -6.59
CA ALA A 113 -2.09 -1.22 -7.97
C ALA A 113 -0.59 -1.40 -8.13
N LYS A 114 0.20 -0.81 -7.23
CA LYS A 114 1.66 -0.91 -7.28
C LYS A 114 2.15 -2.31 -6.97
N ILE A 115 1.61 -2.98 -5.95
CA ILE A 115 1.95 -4.38 -5.63
C ILE A 115 1.69 -5.29 -6.82
N MET A 116 0.50 -5.20 -7.41
CA MET A 116 0.10 -6.04 -8.55
C MET A 116 1.04 -5.84 -9.74
N ILE A 117 1.27 -4.58 -10.15
CA ILE A 117 2.13 -4.27 -11.30
C ILE A 117 3.59 -4.64 -11.04
N ASP A 118 4.13 -4.36 -9.85
CA ASP A 118 5.51 -4.72 -9.52
C ASP A 118 5.68 -6.24 -9.45
N PHE A 119 4.73 -6.95 -8.87
CA PHE A 119 4.75 -8.41 -8.82
C PHE A 119 4.71 -9.00 -10.23
N GLU A 120 3.77 -8.55 -11.07
CA GLU A 120 3.65 -9.02 -12.46
C GLU A 120 4.95 -8.77 -13.24
N THR A 121 5.51 -7.56 -13.11
CA THR A 121 6.66 -7.09 -13.87
C THR A 121 7.97 -7.77 -13.44
N TYR A 122 8.20 -7.91 -12.14
CA TYR A 122 9.50 -8.30 -11.60
C TYR A 122 9.53 -9.73 -11.03
N VAL A 123 8.37 -10.35 -10.80
CA VAL A 123 8.27 -11.67 -10.16
C VAL A 123 7.58 -12.67 -11.09
N GLU A 124 6.34 -12.41 -11.49
CA GLU A 124 5.53 -13.37 -12.25
C GLU A 124 6.13 -13.66 -13.62
N LYS A 125 6.27 -12.63 -14.46
CA LYS A 125 6.77 -12.78 -15.83
C LYS A 125 8.22 -13.25 -15.91
N PRO A 126 9.19 -12.67 -15.17
CA PRO A 126 10.59 -13.04 -15.35
C PRO A 126 11.04 -14.25 -14.51
N LEU A 127 10.38 -14.57 -13.40
CA LEU A 127 10.85 -15.61 -12.47
C LEU A 127 9.89 -16.80 -12.44
N ILE A 128 8.62 -16.58 -12.08
CA ILE A 128 7.64 -17.67 -11.95
C ILE A 128 7.43 -18.36 -13.30
N ASN A 129 7.17 -17.59 -14.36
CA ASN A 129 6.93 -18.15 -15.70
C ASN A 129 8.16 -18.82 -16.30
N LYS A 130 9.36 -18.55 -15.77
CA LYS A 130 10.62 -19.21 -16.15
C LYS A 130 11.03 -20.34 -15.22
N GLY A 131 10.19 -20.71 -14.24
CA GLY A 131 10.46 -21.80 -13.31
C GLY A 131 11.61 -21.51 -12.33
N ALA A 132 11.81 -20.25 -11.95
CA ALA A 132 12.81 -19.90 -10.94
C ALA A 132 12.51 -20.58 -9.58
N ASN A 133 13.55 -20.79 -8.79
CA ASN A 133 13.41 -21.35 -7.45
C ASN A 133 12.66 -20.39 -6.50
N LYS A 134 11.87 -20.95 -5.58
CA LYS A 134 11.12 -20.20 -4.55
C LYS A 134 11.96 -19.14 -3.83
N ASP A 135 13.20 -19.44 -3.46
CA ASP A 135 14.03 -18.52 -2.69
C ASP A 135 14.39 -17.26 -3.51
N ILE A 136 14.64 -17.44 -4.81
CA ILE A 136 14.87 -16.33 -5.75
C ILE A 136 13.60 -15.50 -5.94
N ILE A 137 12.45 -16.16 -6.06
CA ILE A 137 11.14 -15.50 -6.17
C ILE A 137 10.88 -14.67 -4.91
N LEU A 138 11.06 -15.25 -3.72
CA LEU A 138 10.85 -14.56 -2.44
C LEU A 138 11.80 -13.38 -2.26
N GLN A 139 13.07 -13.52 -2.65
CA GLN A 139 14.02 -12.42 -2.64
C GLN A 139 13.55 -11.27 -3.54
N ALA A 140 13.10 -11.58 -4.77
CA ALA A 140 12.58 -10.58 -5.68
C ALA A 140 11.30 -9.91 -5.15
N VAL A 141 10.39 -10.67 -4.53
CA VAL A 141 9.20 -10.11 -3.86
C VAL A 141 9.62 -9.10 -2.79
N VAL A 142 10.58 -9.43 -1.94
CA VAL A 142 11.06 -8.51 -0.90
C VAL A 142 11.66 -7.25 -1.53
N GLU A 143 12.61 -7.40 -2.46
CA GLU A 143 13.38 -6.29 -2.99
C GLU A 143 12.60 -5.40 -3.96
N LYS A 144 11.70 -5.99 -4.75
CA LYS A 144 11.02 -5.31 -5.87
C LYS A 144 9.56 -4.98 -5.61
N VAL A 145 8.94 -5.60 -4.61
CA VAL A 145 7.52 -5.38 -4.27
C VAL A 145 7.39 -4.83 -2.86
N ILE A 146 7.92 -5.53 -1.85
CA ILE A 146 7.71 -5.16 -0.45
C ILE A 146 8.45 -3.88 -0.08
N ASN A 147 9.77 -3.82 -0.29
CA ASN A 147 10.59 -2.67 0.10
C ASN A 147 10.15 -1.38 -0.60
N PRO A 148 9.86 -1.35 -1.93
CA PRO A 148 9.38 -0.13 -2.57
C PRO A 148 8.05 0.38 -2.03
N ILE A 149 7.14 -0.52 -1.59
CA ILE A 149 5.91 -0.10 -0.93
C ILE A 149 6.21 0.47 0.44
N LEU A 150 7.03 -0.23 1.24
CA LEU A 150 7.41 0.19 2.59
C LEU A 150 8.11 1.56 2.58
N ASP A 151 9.02 1.79 1.64
CA ASP A 151 9.71 3.08 1.48
C ASP A 151 8.72 4.19 1.15
N ILE A 152 7.80 3.96 0.20
CA ILE A 152 6.81 4.97 -0.18
C ILE A 152 5.88 5.29 0.99
N ILE A 153 5.39 4.30 1.74
CA ILE A 153 4.50 4.59 2.90
C ILE A 153 5.25 5.28 4.03
N ASN A 154 6.54 4.99 4.24
CA ASN A 154 7.34 5.66 5.26
C ASN A 154 7.65 7.11 4.89
N ILE A 155 7.86 7.40 3.61
CA ILE A 155 8.13 8.76 3.12
C ILE A 155 6.84 9.58 3.03
N GLU A 156 5.81 9.04 2.38
CA GLU A 156 4.57 9.76 2.09
C GLU A 156 3.61 9.76 3.28
N GLY A 157 3.69 8.74 4.14
CA GLY A 157 2.88 8.56 5.33
C GLY A 157 3.66 8.76 6.63
N GLU A 158 4.74 9.57 6.62
CA GLU A 158 5.61 9.81 7.80
C GLU A 158 4.83 10.12 9.10
N TYR A 159 3.71 10.83 8.97
CA TYR A 159 2.84 11.23 10.10
C TYR A 159 1.51 10.46 10.16
N ASP A 160 1.36 9.37 9.40
CA ASP A 160 0.17 8.54 9.44
C ASP A 160 0.11 7.74 10.75
N LYS A 161 -0.93 8.01 11.55
CA LYS A 161 -1.22 7.28 12.79
C LYS A 161 -2.43 6.37 12.65
N VAL A 162 -3.13 6.43 11.51
CA VAL A 162 -4.38 5.71 11.26
C VAL A 162 -4.09 4.36 10.63
N LEU A 163 -3.48 4.34 9.43
CA LEU A 163 -3.16 3.08 8.77
C LEU A 163 -1.89 2.51 9.34
N ASN A 164 -0.84 3.31 9.53
CA ASN A 164 0.44 2.92 10.12
C ASN A 164 0.85 1.50 9.71
N TYR A 165 0.92 1.29 8.39
CA TYR A 165 1.18 -0.02 7.81
C TYR A 165 2.63 -0.42 8.06
N THR A 166 2.79 -1.64 8.53
CA THR A 166 4.08 -2.27 8.83
C THR A 166 4.50 -3.21 7.73
N LEU A 167 5.73 -3.71 7.79
CA LEU A 167 6.22 -4.78 6.91
C LEU A 167 5.26 -5.99 6.86
N GLU A 168 4.67 -6.38 8.00
CA GLU A 168 3.71 -7.49 8.04
C GLU A 168 2.42 -7.18 7.28
N ASP A 169 1.97 -5.93 7.31
CA ASP A 169 0.75 -5.51 6.60
C ASP A 169 0.99 -5.52 5.09
N VAL A 170 2.16 -5.07 4.62
CA VAL A 170 2.53 -5.12 3.21
C VAL A 170 2.62 -6.56 2.70
N PHE A 171 3.20 -7.48 3.48
CA PHE A 171 3.11 -8.92 3.16
C PHE A 171 1.65 -9.40 3.16
N GLY A 172 0.85 -8.94 4.12
CA GLY A 172 -0.59 -9.23 4.18
C GLY A 172 -1.33 -8.79 2.92
N MET A 173 -1.00 -7.63 2.35
CA MET A 173 -1.55 -7.13 1.09
C MET A 173 -1.19 -8.02 -0.11
N VAL A 174 0.06 -8.49 -0.21
CA VAL A 174 0.46 -9.44 -1.27
C VAL A 174 -0.36 -10.73 -1.18
N TYR A 175 -0.51 -11.29 0.01
CA TYR A 175 -1.30 -12.51 0.21
C TYR A 175 -2.81 -12.28 0.06
N TYR A 176 -3.29 -11.08 0.38
CA TYR A 176 -4.66 -10.67 0.10
C TYR A 176 -4.95 -10.67 -1.40
N LEU A 177 -4.10 -10.02 -2.21
CA LEU A 177 -4.23 -10.04 -3.67
C LEU A 177 -4.08 -11.44 -4.27
N THR A 178 -3.23 -12.28 -3.68
CA THR A 178 -3.13 -13.70 -4.06
C THR A 178 -4.47 -14.41 -3.84
N GLY A 179 -5.13 -14.18 -2.70
CA GLY A 179 -6.43 -14.76 -2.37
C GLY A 179 -7.62 -14.18 -3.11
N MET A 180 -7.50 -12.95 -3.61
CA MET A 180 -8.46 -12.33 -4.55
C MET A 180 -8.16 -12.68 -6.01
N CYS A 181 -7.15 -13.51 -6.26
CA CYS A 181 -6.73 -13.97 -7.58
C CYS A 181 -6.16 -12.89 -8.52
N HIS A 182 -5.70 -11.76 -7.99
CA HIS A 182 -4.95 -10.75 -8.76
C HIS A 182 -3.47 -11.09 -8.95
N ILE A 183 -2.95 -12.04 -8.18
CA ILE A 183 -1.55 -12.47 -8.21
C ILE A 183 -1.48 -14.00 -8.22
N ASN A 184 -0.56 -14.55 -9.01
CA ASN A 184 -0.30 -15.98 -9.10
C ASN A 184 1.14 -16.33 -8.71
N TRP A 185 1.30 -17.47 -8.04
CA TRP A 185 2.61 -18.00 -7.60
C TRP A 185 3.10 -19.16 -8.47
N LYS A 186 2.36 -19.46 -9.55
CA LYS A 186 2.63 -20.46 -10.57
C LYS A 186 2.00 -20.00 -11.88
N ASN A 187 2.58 -20.39 -12.99
CA ASN A 187 1.97 -20.15 -14.30
C ASN A 187 0.76 -21.09 -14.48
N TYR A 188 -0.43 -20.51 -14.56
CA TYR A 188 -1.68 -21.22 -14.80
C TYR A 188 -2.19 -21.08 -16.24
N ASP A 189 -1.52 -20.30 -17.09
CA ASP A 189 -1.92 -20.04 -18.48
C ASP A 189 -1.67 -21.24 -19.43
N ASN A 190 -1.11 -22.32 -18.90
CA ASN A 190 -0.76 -23.54 -19.66
C ASN A 190 -1.62 -24.76 -19.28
N ILE A 191 -2.82 -24.58 -18.71
CA ILE A 191 -3.77 -25.67 -18.41
C ILE A 191 -4.96 -25.61 -19.37
#